data_AF-A0AAP9E1Z1-F1
#
_entry.id   AF-A0AAP9E1Z1-F1
#
_cell.length_a   1.000
_cell.length_b   1.000
_cell.length_c   1.000
_cell.angle_alpha   90.00
_cell.angle_beta   90.00
_cell.angle_gamma   90.00
#
_symmetry.space_group_name_H-M   'P 1'
#
loop_
_entity.id
_entity.type
_entity.pdbx_description
1 polymer ?
#
loop_
_entity_poly.entity_id
_entity_poly.type
_entity_poly.pdbx_seq_one_letter_code
_entity_poly.pdbx_strand_id
1 'polypeptide(L)'
;MNYRHIYHAGNFADVLKHAVLARLVRYLQNKDKAFRVLDTHAGIGLYDLTSEEAQKTGEWQTGIGKLMVGDLPAPIAELLEPYLDAVKELNPEGGVKFYPGSPKLARMLFRPQDRLSAMELHPDDSRALARLFEGDYQVRVTELDGWLSLGAHLPPKEKRGLILVDPPFELENEYQRLADGLNKAYRRFSTGTYCLWYPLKKGAPIKDFHERLQSFDIPKMLCAELSVRSDRLDGLSGSGLIIVNPPYTLKDELHTLLPYLKTTLAQDRFASQRAFWLRGEEKPEES
;
A
#
# COMPACT_ATOMS: atom_id res chain seq x y z
N MET A 1 15.08 6.04 12.90
CA MET A 1 14.32 4.93 12.27
C MET A 1 15.37 3.89 11.91
N ASN A 2 15.26 2.68 12.45
CA ASN A 2 16.24 1.61 12.19
C ASN A 2 15.75 0.66 11.09
N TYR A 3 14.45 0.65 10.83
CA TYR A 3 13.81 -0.09 9.76
C TYR A 3 14.37 0.32 8.40
N ARG A 4 14.79 -0.70 7.63
CA ARG A 4 15.15 -0.55 6.22
C ARG A 4 14.26 -1.48 5.42
N HIS A 5 13.47 -0.92 4.51
CA HIS A 5 12.48 -1.70 3.76
C HIS A 5 13.11 -2.74 2.81
N ILE A 6 14.39 -2.59 2.44
CA ILE A 6 15.10 -3.51 1.55
C ILE A 6 15.10 -4.98 2.05
N TYR A 7 15.10 -5.21 3.37
CA TYR A 7 15.02 -6.56 3.95
C TYR A 7 13.66 -7.24 3.74
N HIS A 8 12.63 -6.49 3.33
CA HIS A 8 11.25 -6.97 3.21
C HIS A 8 10.64 -6.68 1.84
N ALA A 9 11.38 -5.98 0.96
CA ALA A 9 10.91 -5.52 -0.33
C ALA A 9 10.40 -6.71 -1.16
N GLY A 10 9.17 -6.61 -1.65
CA GLY A 10 8.54 -7.64 -2.48
C GLY A 10 8.02 -8.85 -1.72
N ASN A 11 7.95 -8.81 -0.38
CA ASN A 11 7.30 -9.86 0.40
C ASN A 11 5.76 -9.89 0.17
N PHE A 12 5.07 -10.79 0.88
CA PHE A 12 3.62 -10.94 0.74
C PHE A 12 2.81 -9.68 1.11
N ALA A 13 3.30 -8.86 2.05
CA ALA A 13 2.62 -7.67 2.51
C ALA A 13 2.70 -6.56 1.46
N ASP A 14 3.87 -6.44 0.84
CA ASP A 14 4.13 -5.60 -0.32
C ASP A 14 3.28 -6.02 -1.52
N VAL A 15 3.14 -7.33 -1.78
CA VAL A 15 2.27 -7.84 -2.85
C VAL A 15 0.82 -7.39 -2.66
N LEU A 16 0.24 -7.54 -1.46
CA LEU A 16 -1.12 -7.07 -1.18
C LEU A 16 -1.23 -5.56 -1.37
N LYS A 17 -0.31 -4.79 -0.75
CA LYS A 17 -0.29 -3.33 -0.79
C LYS A 17 -0.19 -2.80 -2.21
N HIS A 18 0.75 -3.33 -3.00
CA HIS A 18 1.05 -2.84 -4.34
C HIS A 18 0.02 -3.29 -5.39
N ALA A 19 -0.54 -4.49 -5.26
CA ALA A 19 -1.67 -4.89 -6.09
C ALA A 19 -2.86 -3.94 -5.89
N VAL A 20 -3.24 -3.65 -4.63
CA VAL A 20 -4.34 -2.72 -4.34
C VAL A 20 -4.00 -1.30 -4.76
N LEU A 21 -2.79 -0.81 -4.49
CA LEU A 21 -2.32 0.50 -4.96
C LEU A 21 -2.48 0.64 -6.47
N ALA A 22 -2.05 -0.36 -7.24
CA ALA A 22 -2.13 -0.32 -8.70
C ALA A 22 -3.60 -0.27 -9.18
N ARG A 23 -4.51 -1.04 -8.58
CA ARG A 23 -5.96 -0.97 -8.86
C ARG A 23 -6.55 0.40 -8.54
N LEU A 24 -6.19 0.99 -7.40
CA LEU A 24 -6.63 2.33 -7.00
C LEU A 24 -6.17 3.40 -8.00
N VAL A 25 -4.90 3.34 -8.43
CA VAL A 25 -4.37 4.25 -9.46
C VAL A 25 -5.13 4.10 -10.77
N ARG A 26 -5.31 2.87 -11.28
CA ARG A 26 -6.06 2.62 -12.53
C ARG A 26 -7.48 3.14 -12.46
N TYR A 27 -8.19 2.90 -11.35
CA TYR A 27 -9.54 3.41 -11.21
C TYR A 27 -9.61 4.95 -11.24
N LEU A 28 -8.64 5.64 -10.61
CA LEU A 28 -8.59 7.10 -10.65
C LEU A 28 -8.35 7.66 -12.06
N GLN A 29 -7.77 6.87 -12.97
CA GLN A 29 -7.52 7.27 -14.36
C GLN A 29 -8.80 7.28 -15.22
N ASN A 30 -9.88 6.62 -14.79
CA ASN A 30 -11.16 6.60 -15.50
C ASN A 30 -11.80 7.99 -15.63
N LYS A 31 -11.35 8.97 -14.84
CA LYS A 31 -11.72 10.38 -15.01
C LYS A 31 -10.55 11.13 -15.66
N ASP A 32 -10.85 11.87 -16.71
CA ASP A 32 -9.89 12.76 -17.40
C ASP A 32 -9.65 14.07 -16.63
N LYS A 33 -9.28 13.94 -15.36
CA LYS A 33 -8.79 15.01 -14.49
C LYS A 33 -7.58 14.48 -13.74
N ALA A 34 -6.59 15.34 -13.52
CA ALA A 34 -5.42 14.99 -12.71
C ALA A 34 -5.83 14.50 -11.32
N PHE A 35 -5.02 13.62 -10.74
CA PHE A 35 -5.05 13.32 -9.32
C PHE A 35 -3.64 13.33 -8.74
N ARG A 36 -3.55 13.45 -7.42
CA ARG A 36 -2.29 13.35 -6.69
C ARG A 36 -2.22 12.08 -5.85
N VAL A 37 -1.14 11.33 -5.97
CA VAL A 37 -0.76 10.34 -4.96
C VAL A 37 0.06 11.06 -3.90
N LEU A 38 -0.37 10.95 -2.64
CA LEU A 38 0.43 11.31 -1.47
C LEU A 38 0.90 10.01 -0.83
N ASP A 39 2.19 9.73 -0.93
CA ASP A 39 2.84 8.62 -0.24
C ASP A 39 3.54 9.18 1.00
N THR A 40 3.05 8.81 2.18
CA THR A 40 3.51 9.40 3.45
C THR A 40 4.79 8.77 3.98
N HIS A 41 5.13 7.56 3.54
CA HIS A 41 6.28 6.79 4.02
C HIS A 41 6.90 6.07 2.81
N ALA A 42 7.53 6.87 1.95
CA ALA A 42 7.87 6.49 0.59
C ALA A 42 9.05 5.51 0.46
N GLY A 43 9.92 5.43 1.48
CA GLY A 43 11.17 4.68 1.39
C GLY A 43 12.07 5.20 0.28
N ILE A 44 12.89 4.32 -0.30
CA ILE A 44 13.84 4.68 -1.38
C ILE A 44 13.23 4.55 -2.79
N GLY A 45 11.99 4.10 -2.90
CA GLY A 45 11.23 4.00 -4.15
C GLY A 45 11.59 2.82 -5.05
N LEU A 46 12.86 2.41 -5.16
CA LEU A 46 13.29 1.26 -5.96
C LEU A 46 14.30 0.42 -5.16
N TYR A 47 14.09 -0.90 -5.14
CA TYR A 47 14.87 -1.83 -4.34
C TYR A 47 15.61 -2.83 -5.23
N ASP A 48 16.91 -2.99 -5.00
CA ASP A 48 17.73 -4.02 -5.64
C ASP A 48 17.68 -5.31 -4.80
N LEU A 49 16.90 -6.28 -5.26
CA LEU A 49 16.73 -7.58 -4.61
C LEU A 49 17.98 -8.47 -4.71
N THR A 50 19.00 -8.09 -5.47
CA THR A 50 20.30 -8.78 -5.53
C THR A 50 21.28 -8.33 -4.44
N SER A 51 20.95 -7.23 -3.73
CA SER A 51 21.74 -6.71 -2.61
C SER A 51 21.89 -7.71 -1.46
N GLU A 52 22.97 -7.57 -0.69
CA GLU A 52 23.24 -8.41 0.48
C GLU A 52 22.08 -8.34 1.50
N GLU A 53 21.52 -7.15 1.71
CA GLU A 53 20.40 -6.92 2.61
C GLU A 53 19.14 -7.67 2.20
N ALA A 54 18.77 -7.62 0.91
CA ALA A 54 17.61 -8.36 0.42
C ALA A 54 17.82 -9.89 0.49
N GLN A 55 19.05 -10.35 0.26
CA GLN A 55 19.41 -11.77 0.29
C GLN A 55 19.50 -12.34 1.71
N LYS A 56 19.70 -11.51 2.75
CA LYS A 56 19.70 -11.96 4.15
C LYS A 56 18.37 -12.59 4.57
N THR A 57 17.25 -12.09 4.05
CA THR A 57 15.91 -12.62 4.36
C THR A 57 15.30 -13.40 3.20
N GLY A 58 15.54 -12.95 1.95
CA GLY A 58 14.97 -13.55 0.74
C GLY A 58 13.44 -13.49 0.66
N GLU A 59 12.77 -12.63 1.44
CA GLU A 59 11.30 -12.65 1.56
C GLU A 59 10.58 -12.51 0.22
N TRP A 60 11.16 -11.75 -0.71
CA TRP A 60 10.65 -11.54 -2.06
C TRP A 60 10.39 -12.83 -2.84
N GLN A 61 11.19 -13.88 -2.59
CA GLN A 61 11.06 -15.17 -3.27
C GLN A 61 9.71 -15.83 -2.97
N THR A 62 9.21 -15.65 -1.73
CA THR A 62 7.91 -16.14 -1.29
C THR A 62 6.76 -15.16 -1.51
N GLY A 63 7.08 -13.93 -1.93
CA GLY A 63 6.16 -12.87 -2.31
C GLY A 63 6.07 -12.72 -3.82
N ILE A 64 6.59 -11.60 -4.35
CA ILE A 64 6.56 -11.27 -5.78
C ILE A 64 7.18 -12.34 -6.67
N GLY A 65 8.21 -13.04 -6.19
CA GLY A 65 8.85 -14.13 -6.92
C GLY A 65 7.87 -15.23 -7.34
N LYS A 66 6.91 -15.59 -6.46
CA LYS A 66 5.86 -16.57 -6.77
C LYS A 66 4.89 -16.09 -7.84
N LEU A 67 4.58 -14.79 -7.88
CA LEU A 67 3.67 -14.22 -8.87
C LEU A 67 4.30 -14.06 -10.26
N MET A 68 5.63 -13.93 -10.32
CA MET A 68 6.36 -13.72 -11.57
C MET A 68 6.67 -15.01 -12.34
N VAL A 69 6.54 -16.18 -11.70
CA VAL A 69 6.80 -17.50 -12.30
C VAL A 69 5.50 -18.29 -12.53
N GLY A 70 4.41 -17.94 -11.86
CA GLY A 70 3.15 -18.70 -11.95
C GLY A 70 2.30 -18.34 -13.17
N ASP A 71 1.65 -19.34 -13.75
CA ASP A 71 0.56 -19.13 -14.71
C ASP A 71 -0.64 -18.55 -13.98
N LEU A 72 -0.94 -17.28 -14.23
CA LEU A 72 -2.05 -16.57 -13.60
C LEU A 72 -3.35 -16.93 -14.33
N PRO A 73 -4.41 -17.34 -13.60
CA PRO A 73 -5.75 -17.43 -14.19
C PRO A 73 -6.13 -16.08 -14.80
N ALA A 74 -6.83 -16.08 -15.95
CA ALA A 74 -7.19 -14.86 -16.68
C ALA A 74 -7.74 -13.70 -15.80
N PRO A 75 -8.74 -13.90 -14.91
CA PRO A 75 -9.23 -12.81 -14.06
C PRO A 75 -8.19 -12.29 -13.06
N ILE A 76 -7.25 -13.14 -12.63
CA ILE A 76 -6.15 -12.74 -11.75
C ILE A 76 -5.08 -11.97 -12.54
N ALA A 77 -4.77 -12.44 -13.75
CA ALA A 77 -3.83 -11.77 -14.65
C ALA A 77 -4.28 -10.33 -14.92
N GLU A 78 -5.55 -10.11 -15.27
CA GLU A 78 -6.11 -8.78 -15.53
C GLU A 78 -6.03 -7.85 -14.30
N LEU A 79 -6.35 -8.36 -13.11
CA LEU A 79 -6.28 -7.56 -11.89
C LEU A 79 -4.84 -7.20 -11.51
N LEU A 80 -3.90 -8.12 -11.70
CA LEU A 80 -2.50 -7.93 -11.36
C LEU A 80 -1.67 -7.26 -12.46
N GLU A 81 -2.16 -7.19 -13.70
CA GLU A 81 -1.43 -6.67 -14.87
C GLU A 81 -0.76 -5.31 -14.58
N PRO A 82 -1.44 -4.26 -14.08
CA PRO A 82 -0.80 -2.97 -13.83
C PRO A 82 0.39 -3.05 -12.86
N TYR A 83 0.33 -3.96 -11.88
CA TYR A 83 1.40 -4.15 -10.92
C TYR A 83 2.53 -5.00 -11.49
N LEU A 84 2.21 -6.16 -12.07
CA LEU A 84 3.21 -7.08 -12.57
C LEU A 84 3.93 -6.56 -13.81
N ASP A 85 3.25 -5.78 -14.65
CA ASP A 85 3.90 -5.16 -15.81
C ASP A 85 4.91 -4.10 -15.38
N ALA A 86 4.63 -3.32 -14.33
CA ALA A 86 5.62 -2.41 -13.75
C ALA A 86 6.84 -3.17 -13.19
N VAL A 87 6.63 -4.35 -12.58
CA VAL A 87 7.74 -5.21 -12.14
C VAL A 87 8.51 -5.76 -13.35
N LYS A 88 7.82 -6.25 -14.39
CA LYS A 88 8.46 -6.78 -15.61
C LYS A 88 9.25 -5.71 -16.38
N GLU A 89 8.75 -4.49 -16.47
CA GLU A 89 9.42 -3.37 -17.15
C GLU A 89 10.78 -3.05 -16.50
N LEU A 90 10.88 -3.20 -15.18
CA LEU A 90 12.14 -3.07 -14.44
C LEU A 90 13.07 -4.29 -14.56
N ASN A 91 12.58 -5.40 -15.13
CA ASN A 91 13.28 -6.68 -15.24
C ASN A 91 13.11 -7.31 -16.65
N PRO A 92 13.57 -6.64 -17.73
CA PRO A 92 13.33 -7.08 -19.11
C PRO A 92 14.00 -8.41 -19.46
N GLU A 93 15.03 -8.80 -18.72
CA GLU A 93 15.74 -10.08 -18.89
C GLU A 93 15.02 -11.27 -18.20
N GLY A 94 13.90 -11.02 -17.51
CA GLY A 94 13.21 -12.01 -16.69
C GLY A 94 13.75 -12.11 -15.26
N GLY A 95 13.03 -12.88 -14.43
CA GLY A 95 13.27 -12.91 -12.98
C GLY A 95 12.86 -11.61 -12.28
N VAL A 96 13.30 -11.43 -11.03
CA VAL A 96 13.05 -10.21 -10.25
C VAL A 96 14.33 -9.77 -9.57
N LYS A 97 15.06 -8.85 -10.20
CA LYS A 97 16.25 -8.18 -9.66
C LYS A 97 15.88 -6.84 -9.02
N PHE A 98 15.01 -6.06 -9.67
CA PHE A 98 14.55 -4.77 -9.17
C PHE A 98 13.08 -4.80 -8.79
N TYR A 99 12.76 -4.28 -7.63
CA TYR A 99 11.40 -4.21 -7.12
C TYR A 99 10.94 -2.76 -6.91
N PRO A 100 9.84 -2.32 -7.53
CA PRO A 100 9.31 -0.99 -7.30
C PRO A 100 8.62 -0.90 -5.94
N GLY A 101 9.07 0.02 -5.10
CA GLY A 101 8.30 0.54 -3.97
C GLY A 101 7.07 1.32 -4.44
N SER A 102 6.20 1.69 -3.51
CA SER A 102 4.97 2.43 -3.81
C SER A 102 5.17 3.74 -4.61
N PRO A 103 6.22 4.57 -4.38
CA PRO A 103 6.44 5.77 -5.19
C PRO A 103 6.74 5.44 -6.65
N LYS A 104 7.62 4.46 -6.89
CA LYS A 104 8.03 4.07 -8.24
C LYS A 104 6.88 3.39 -8.98
N LEU A 105 6.17 2.49 -8.31
CA LEU A 105 4.98 1.85 -8.88
C LEU A 105 3.92 2.87 -9.27
N ALA A 106 3.54 3.77 -8.35
CA ALA A 106 2.58 4.83 -8.64
C ALA A 106 3.04 5.66 -9.85
N ARG A 107 4.32 6.07 -9.87
CA ARG A 107 4.86 6.91 -10.93
C ARG A 107 4.87 6.22 -12.31
N MET A 108 5.18 4.92 -12.38
CA MET A 108 5.15 4.14 -13.63
C MET A 108 3.74 4.02 -14.20
N LEU A 109 2.72 4.07 -13.33
CA LEU A 109 1.33 3.99 -13.75
C LEU A 109 0.74 5.32 -14.25
N PHE A 110 1.38 6.46 -13.98
CA PHE A 110 0.77 7.78 -14.21
C PHE A 110 0.55 8.18 -15.68
N ARG A 111 -0.49 8.99 -15.89
CA ARG A 111 -0.63 9.81 -17.11
C ARG A 111 0.14 11.13 -16.94
N PRO A 112 0.38 11.92 -18.01
CA PRO A 112 1.17 13.15 -17.93
C PRO A 112 0.65 14.20 -16.92
N GLN A 113 -0.66 14.25 -16.67
CA GLN A 113 -1.24 15.22 -15.72
C GLN A 113 -1.21 14.79 -14.25
N ASP A 114 -0.96 13.51 -13.95
CA ASP A 114 -0.99 12.99 -12.58
C ASP A 114 0.29 13.38 -11.82
N ARG A 115 0.23 13.45 -10.49
CA ARG A 115 1.34 13.94 -9.65
C ARG A 115 1.58 13.06 -8.42
N LEU A 116 2.84 12.98 -8.00
CA LEU A 116 3.28 12.28 -6.79
C LEU A 116 3.87 13.28 -5.79
N SER A 117 3.44 13.17 -4.54
CA SER A 117 4.10 13.74 -3.37
C SER A 117 4.58 12.59 -2.51
N ALA A 118 5.90 12.42 -2.40
CA ALA A 118 6.52 11.34 -1.66
C ALA A 118 7.28 11.91 -0.45
N MET A 119 6.90 11.46 0.75
CA MET A 119 7.50 11.90 2.00
C MET A 119 8.40 10.78 2.54
N GLU A 120 9.61 11.14 2.95
CA GLU A 120 10.53 10.20 3.60
C GLU A 120 11.26 10.92 4.74
N LEU A 121 11.25 10.35 5.94
CA LEU A 121 11.83 10.98 7.13
C LEU A 121 13.33 10.74 7.25
N HIS A 122 13.82 9.56 6.81
CA HIS A 122 15.22 9.22 6.93
C HIS A 122 16.05 9.99 5.89
N PRO A 123 17.02 10.83 6.29
CA PRO A 123 17.73 11.73 5.37
C PRO A 123 18.42 10.99 4.20
N ASP A 124 19.04 9.83 4.47
CA ASP A 124 19.68 9.04 3.41
C ASP A 124 18.67 8.46 2.41
N ASP A 125 17.51 8.03 2.90
CA ASP A 125 16.50 7.39 2.04
C ASP A 125 15.77 8.45 1.23
N SER A 126 15.50 9.61 1.84
CA SER A 126 15.00 10.80 1.13
C SER A 126 15.95 11.23 0.03
N ARG A 127 17.28 11.24 0.28
CA ARG A 127 18.28 11.53 -0.76
C ARG A 127 18.31 10.48 -1.87
N ALA A 128 18.22 9.19 -1.53
CA ALA A 128 18.16 8.12 -2.53
C ALA A 128 16.88 8.23 -3.39
N LEU A 129 15.74 8.48 -2.75
CA LEU A 129 14.45 8.70 -3.41
C LEU A 129 14.47 9.94 -4.31
N ALA A 130 15.07 11.04 -3.85
CA ALA A 130 15.21 12.26 -4.65
C ALA A 130 16.07 12.03 -5.90
N ARG A 131 17.17 11.27 -5.78
CA ARG A 131 18.00 10.87 -6.93
C ARG A 131 17.25 9.97 -7.90
N LEU A 132 16.44 9.02 -7.39
CA LEU A 132 15.62 8.13 -8.23
C LEU A 132 14.67 8.91 -9.16
N PHE A 133 14.15 10.05 -8.70
CA PHE A 133 13.20 10.90 -9.43
C PHE A 133 13.81 12.22 -9.92
N GLU A 134 15.13 12.30 -10.03
CA GLU A 134 15.78 13.51 -10.51
C GLU A 134 15.29 13.90 -11.93
N GLY A 135 14.88 15.15 -12.10
CA GLY A 135 14.33 15.66 -13.36
C GLY A 135 12.86 15.29 -13.65
N ASP A 136 12.21 14.47 -12.82
CA ASP A 136 10.83 14.07 -13.03
C ASP A 136 9.85 15.11 -12.47
N TYR A 137 9.33 15.97 -13.35
CA TYR A 137 8.40 17.05 -12.96
C TYR A 137 7.08 16.56 -12.34
N GLN A 138 6.74 15.28 -12.49
CA GLN A 138 5.52 14.72 -11.89
C GLN A 138 5.70 14.37 -10.41
N VAL A 139 6.95 14.30 -9.92
CA VAL A 139 7.28 13.83 -8.57
C VAL A 139 7.86 14.96 -7.74
N ARG A 140 7.36 15.08 -6.50
CA ARG A 140 7.97 15.91 -5.47
C ARG A 140 8.33 15.03 -4.28
N VAL A 141 9.62 14.88 -4.05
CA VAL A 141 10.19 14.26 -2.84
C VAL A 141 10.35 15.34 -1.76
N THR A 142 10.06 15.03 -0.51
CA THR A 142 10.26 15.94 0.62
C THR A 142 10.73 15.16 1.83
N GLU A 143 11.84 15.60 2.43
CA GLU A 143 12.31 15.08 3.71
C GLU A 143 11.36 15.58 4.81
N LEU A 144 10.42 14.74 5.24
CA LEU A 144 9.35 15.12 6.16
C LEU A 144 8.83 13.90 6.91
N ASP A 145 8.45 14.11 8.17
CA ASP A 145 7.66 13.13 8.91
C ASP A 145 6.30 12.93 8.23
N GLY A 146 6.07 11.71 7.73
CA GLY A 146 4.84 11.28 7.06
C GLY A 146 3.57 11.60 7.85
N TRP A 147 3.62 11.54 9.18
CA TRP A 147 2.48 11.84 10.05
C TRP A 147 2.05 13.31 9.96
N LEU A 148 2.99 14.23 9.72
CA LEU A 148 2.71 15.66 9.54
C LEU A 148 2.05 15.93 8.18
N SER A 149 2.34 15.11 7.18
CA SER A 149 1.85 15.31 5.81
C SER A 149 0.32 15.20 5.71
N LEU A 150 -0.30 14.37 6.56
CA LEU A 150 -1.76 14.19 6.65
C LEU A 150 -2.50 15.47 7.07
N GLY A 151 -1.83 16.38 7.78
CA GLY A 151 -2.39 17.68 8.17
C GLY A 151 -2.01 18.83 7.24
N ALA A 152 -0.87 18.75 6.56
CA ALA A 152 -0.28 19.87 5.83
C ALA A 152 -0.48 19.81 4.30
N HIS A 153 -0.63 18.62 3.71
CA HIS A 153 -0.65 18.43 2.25
C HIS A 153 -2.06 18.18 1.67
N LEU A 154 -3.10 18.27 2.51
CA LEU A 154 -4.48 18.02 2.12
C LEU A 154 -5.37 19.27 2.30
N PRO A 155 -6.29 19.55 1.35
CA PRO A 155 -6.51 18.81 0.09
C PRO A 155 -5.44 19.10 -0.98
N PRO A 156 -5.19 18.17 -1.92
CA PRO A 156 -4.28 18.42 -3.03
C PRO A 156 -4.86 19.46 -4.01
N LYS A 157 -3.99 20.13 -4.77
CA LYS A 157 -4.40 21.14 -5.79
C LYS A 157 -5.36 20.56 -6.82
N GLU A 158 -5.18 19.29 -7.15
CA GLU A 158 -5.95 18.52 -8.11
C GLU A 158 -7.39 18.23 -7.61
N LYS A 159 -7.67 18.41 -6.31
CA LYS A 159 -8.94 18.06 -5.63
C LYS A 159 -9.37 16.60 -5.80
N ARG A 160 -8.46 15.76 -6.30
CA ARG A 160 -8.55 14.31 -6.43
C ARG A 160 -7.25 13.74 -5.91
N GLY A 161 -7.30 12.70 -5.09
CA GLY A 161 -6.07 12.08 -4.63
C GLY A 161 -6.26 10.72 -4.01
N LEU A 162 -5.14 9.99 -4.01
CA LEU A 162 -4.92 8.75 -3.30
C LEU A 162 -3.87 9.00 -2.22
N ILE A 163 -4.23 8.76 -0.96
CA ILE A 163 -3.34 8.95 0.17
C ILE A 163 -2.93 7.56 0.67
N LEU A 164 -1.67 7.20 0.48
CA LEU A 164 -1.08 5.96 0.99
C LEU A 164 -0.38 6.23 2.33
N VAL A 165 -0.79 5.49 3.35
CA VAL A 165 -0.20 5.56 4.70
C VAL A 165 0.38 4.20 5.06
N ASP A 166 1.70 4.10 4.99
CA ASP A 166 2.46 2.85 5.12
C ASP A 166 3.64 2.99 6.10
N PRO A 167 3.38 3.30 7.38
CA PRO A 167 4.43 3.48 8.36
C PRO A 167 5.11 2.13 8.69
N PRO A 168 6.32 2.14 9.26
CA PRO A 168 7.06 0.90 9.53
C PRO A 168 6.56 0.13 10.77
N PHE A 169 5.71 0.71 11.63
CA PHE A 169 5.25 0.09 12.89
C PHE A 169 6.39 -0.26 13.87
N GLU A 170 7.38 0.63 14.00
CA GLU A 170 8.50 0.56 14.96
C GLU A 170 8.19 1.23 16.32
N LEU A 171 7.29 2.22 16.34
CA LEU A 171 6.97 3.02 17.51
C LEU A 171 5.70 2.50 18.20
N GLU A 172 5.60 2.78 19.50
CA GLU A 172 4.38 2.54 20.24
C GLU A 172 3.21 3.39 19.68
N ASN A 173 2.00 2.83 19.77
CA ASN A 173 0.75 3.51 19.41
C ASN A 173 0.62 3.90 17.92
N GLU A 174 1.39 3.29 17.00
CA GLU A 174 1.25 3.60 15.57
C GLU A 174 -0.12 3.24 14.99
N TYR A 175 -0.81 2.22 15.50
CA TYR A 175 -2.22 1.97 15.15
C TYR A 175 -3.14 3.14 15.53
N GLN A 176 -2.93 3.72 16.71
CA GLN A 176 -3.69 4.88 17.16
C GLN A 176 -3.35 6.11 16.30
N ARG A 177 -2.06 6.34 16.02
CA ARG A 177 -1.61 7.42 15.12
C ARG A 177 -2.21 7.27 13.71
N LEU A 178 -2.29 6.04 13.20
CA LEU A 178 -2.90 5.73 11.90
C LEU A 178 -4.39 6.10 11.88
N ALA A 179 -5.14 5.68 12.90
CA ALA A 179 -6.56 6.03 13.05
C ALA A 179 -6.76 7.56 13.22
N ASP A 180 -6.00 8.20 14.09
CA ASP A 180 -6.11 9.64 14.34
C ASP A 180 -5.67 10.50 13.15
N GLY A 181 -4.62 10.06 12.46
CA GLY A 181 -4.15 10.65 11.22
C GLY A 181 -5.22 10.63 10.14
N LEU A 182 -5.90 9.48 9.97
CA LEU A 182 -7.04 9.36 9.05
C LEU A 182 -8.15 10.34 9.39
N ASN A 183 -8.58 10.41 10.65
CA ASN A 183 -9.67 11.30 11.06
C ASN A 183 -9.34 12.78 10.79
N LYS A 184 -8.10 13.20 11.09
CA LYS A 184 -7.64 14.57 10.79
C LYS A 184 -7.58 14.83 9.27
N ALA A 185 -7.05 13.89 8.51
CA ALA A 185 -6.91 13.99 7.06
C ALA A 185 -8.27 14.05 6.36
N TYR A 186 -9.21 13.19 6.76
CA TYR A 186 -10.55 13.09 6.20
C TYR A 186 -11.37 14.37 6.43
N ARG A 187 -11.27 14.99 7.61
CA ARG A 187 -11.92 16.30 7.88
C ARG A 187 -11.47 17.40 6.92
N ARG A 188 -10.24 17.32 6.40
CA ARG A 188 -9.70 18.27 5.42
C ARG A 188 -10.03 17.91 3.98
N PHE A 189 -10.08 16.62 3.66
CA PHE A 189 -10.26 16.12 2.30
C PHE A 189 -11.14 14.86 2.24
N SER A 190 -12.42 15.01 2.59
CA SER A 190 -13.38 13.91 2.75
C SER A 190 -13.69 13.12 1.47
N THR A 191 -13.30 13.64 0.29
CA THR A 191 -13.50 12.99 -1.01
C THR A 191 -12.26 12.26 -1.53
N GLY A 192 -11.14 12.31 -0.81
CA GLY A 192 -9.93 11.54 -1.14
C GLY A 192 -10.14 10.04 -0.91
N THR A 193 -9.44 9.22 -1.70
CA THR A 193 -9.30 7.80 -1.39
C THR A 193 -8.10 7.64 -0.48
N TYR A 194 -8.27 6.97 0.65
CA TYR A 194 -7.19 6.68 1.60
C TYR A 194 -6.91 5.19 1.60
N CYS A 195 -5.65 4.79 1.58
CA CYS A 195 -5.21 3.39 1.69
C CYS A 195 -4.19 3.32 2.82
N LEU A 196 -4.56 2.66 3.93
CA LEU A 196 -3.76 2.62 5.15
C LEU A 196 -3.31 1.19 5.39
N TRP A 197 -2.00 0.96 5.31
CA TRP A 197 -1.41 -0.33 5.58
C TRP A 197 -1.17 -0.53 7.08
N TYR A 198 -1.34 -1.77 7.53
CA TYR A 198 -0.99 -2.18 8.90
C TYR A 198 -0.57 -3.65 8.97
N PRO A 199 0.36 -4.01 9.86
CA PRO A 199 0.84 -5.37 10.01
C PRO A 199 -0.13 -6.24 10.83
N LEU A 200 -0.22 -7.53 10.49
CA LEU A 200 -0.83 -8.55 11.34
C LEU A 200 0.29 -9.37 11.98
N LYS A 201 0.47 -9.22 13.29
CA LYS A 201 1.47 -9.90 14.09
C LYS A 201 0.92 -10.24 15.46
N LYS A 202 1.58 -11.17 16.17
CA LYS A 202 1.24 -11.55 17.53
C LYS A 202 1.11 -10.31 18.43
N GLY A 203 -0.02 -10.21 19.15
CA GLY A 203 -0.29 -9.11 20.07
C GLY A 203 -0.65 -7.77 19.40
N ALA A 204 -0.82 -7.71 18.07
CA ALA A 204 -1.32 -6.52 17.41
C ALA A 204 -2.76 -6.19 17.89
N PRO A 205 -3.06 -4.93 18.26
CA PRO A 205 -4.37 -4.53 18.78
C PRO A 205 -5.39 -4.32 17.64
N ILE A 206 -5.54 -5.31 16.75
CA ILE A 206 -6.35 -5.19 15.53
C ILE A 206 -7.82 -4.90 15.84
N LYS A 207 -8.36 -5.55 16.87
CA LYS A 207 -9.73 -5.32 17.33
C LYS A 207 -9.92 -3.86 17.78
N ASP A 208 -9.09 -3.39 18.70
CA ASP A 208 -9.16 -2.00 19.21
C ASP A 208 -8.91 -0.98 18.10
N PHE A 209 -8.02 -1.28 17.16
CA PHE A 209 -7.78 -0.45 15.97
C PHE A 209 -9.03 -0.34 15.09
N HIS A 210 -9.70 -1.46 14.82
CA HIS A 210 -10.94 -1.50 14.05
C HIS A 210 -12.08 -0.77 14.76
N GLU A 211 -12.28 -1.01 16.06
CA GLU A 211 -13.29 -0.32 16.88
C GLU A 211 -13.04 1.19 16.92
N ARG A 212 -11.77 1.59 17.03
CA ARG A 212 -11.38 3.00 16.99
C ARG A 212 -11.69 3.66 15.65
N LEU A 213 -11.38 3.01 14.53
CA LEU A 213 -11.75 3.50 13.20
C LEU A 213 -13.26 3.62 13.05
N GLN A 214 -14.00 2.61 13.54
CA GLN A 214 -15.45 2.65 13.54
C GLN A 214 -15.98 3.81 14.38
N SER A 215 -15.35 4.19 15.49
CA SER A 215 -15.80 5.34 16.30
C SER A 215 -15.85 6.70 15.57
N PHE A 216 -15.20 6.82 14.41
CA PHE A 216 -15.23 8.05 13.62
C PHE A 216 -16.44 8.10 12.69
N ASP A 217 -16.94 9.32 12.42
CA ASP A 217 -17.96 9.57 11.39
C ASP A 217 -17.33 9.61 9.98
N ILE A 218 -16.79 8.47 9.56
CA ILE A 218 -16.21 8.28 8.23
C ILE A 218 -16.89 7.05 7.60
N PRO A 219 -17.69 7.23 6.53
CA PRO A 219 -18.37 6.14 5.87
C PRO A 219 -17.44 5.38 4.92
N LYS A 220 -17.94 4.28 4.34
CA LYS A 220 -17.27 3.57 3.22
C LYS A 220 -15.83 3.18 3.55
N MET A 221 -15.65 2.44 4.64
CA MET A 221 -14.36 1.86 5.01
C MET A 221 -14.33 0.38 4.63
N LEU A 222 -13.60 0.05 3.57
CA LEU A 222 -13.33 -1.33 3.18
C LEU A 222 -12.07 -1.82 3.87
N CYS A 223 -12.12 -3.00 4.48
CA CYS A 223 -10.97 -3.68 5.04
C CYS A 223 -10.59 -4.86 4.14
N ALA A 224 -9.31 -4.98 3.82
CA ALA A 224 -8.73 -6.15 3.14
C ALA A 224 -7.56 -6.66 3.97
N GLU A 225 -7.56 -7.95 4.30
CA GLU A 225 -6.47 -8.56 5.07
C GLU A 225 -6.05 -9.89 4.45
N LEU A 226 -4.74 -10.14 4.51
CA LEU A 226 -4.10 -11.37 4.07
C LEU A 226 -3.13 -11.83 5.16
N SER A 227 -3.34 -13.03 5.67
CA SER A 227 -2.39 -13.75 6.52
C SER A 227 -1.81 -14.93 5.75
N VAL A 228 -0.49 -15.07 5.74
CA VAL A 228 0.22 -16.16 5.05
C VAL A 228 0.59 -17.29 5.99
N ARG A 229 0.53 -17.05 7.31
CA ARG A 229 0.81 -18.04 8.35
C ARG A 229 0.06 -17.73 9.65
N SER A 230 0.12 -18.64 10.61
CA SER A 230 -0.35 -18.41 11.98
C SER A 230 0.45 -17.31 12.68
N ASP A 231 -0.23 -16.53 13.53
CA ASP A 231 0.33 -15.49 14.42
C ASP A 231 1.01 -16.04 15.68
N ARG A 232 1.16 -17.37 15.82
CA ARG A 232 1.80 -18.00 16.98
C ARG A 232 3.31 -17.71 17.06
N LEU A 233 3.93 -17.57 15.89
CA LEU A 233 5.34 -17.25 15.74
C LEU A 233 5.54 -15.74 15.76
N ASP A 234 6.73 -15.31 16.20
CA ASP A 234 7.10 -13.91 16.15
C ASP A 234 7.30 -13.42 14.71
N GLY A 235 7.19 -12.10 14.55
CA GLY A 235 7.27 -11.42 13.26
C GLY A 235 5.91 -11.28 12.57
N LEU A 236 5.97 -10.88 11.30
CA LEU A 236 4.78 -10.62 10.50
C LEU A 236 4.12 -11.95 10.10
N SER A 237 2.83 -12.08 10.35
CA SER A 237 2.00 -13.23 9.94
C SER A 237 1.09 -12.90 8.76
N GLY A 238 0.82 -11.61 8.56
CA GLY A 238 -0.06 -11.07 7.55
C GLY A 238 0.02 -9.55 7.49
N SER A 239 -0.77 -8.93 6.62
CA SER A 239 -0.99 -7.49 6.63
C SER A 239 -2.41 -7.15 6.24
N GLY A 240 -2.83 -5.93 6.57
CA GLY A 240 -4.13 -5.39 6.25
C GLY A 240 -4.05 -4.03 5.58
N LEU A 241 -5.12 -3.70 4.89
CA LEU A 241 -5.39 -2.39 4.30
C LEU A 241 -6.76 -1.91 4.79
N ILE A 242 -6.82 -0.67 5.25
CA ILE A 242 -8.08 0.08 5.37
C ILE A 242 -8.16 1.03 4.19
N ILE A 243 -9.21 0.89 3.39
CA ILE A 243 -9.47 1.72 2.22
C ILE A 243 -10.72 2.57 2.47
N VAL A 244 -10.56 3.89 2.56
CA VAL A 244 -11.67 4.85 2.69
C VAL A 244 -12.01 5.44 1.33
N ASN A 245 -13.31 5.59 1.05
CA ASN A 245 -13.81 5.94 -0.29
C ASN A 245 -13.21 5.04 -1.38
N PRO A 246 -13.28 3.70 -1.23
CA PRO A 246 -12.78 2.79 -2.25
C PRO A 246 -13.58 2.97 -3.55
N PRO A 247 -12.96 2.69 -4.71
CA PRO A 247 -13.69 2.41 -5.94
C PRO A 247 -14.81 1.40 -5.72
N TYR A 248 -15.96 1.55 -6.37
CA TYR A 248 -17.09 0.63 -6.19
C TYR A 248 -16.74 -0.80 -6.65
N THR A 249 -15.83 -0.97 -7.62
CA THR A 249 -15.38 -2.28 -8.11
C THR A 249 -14.42 -2.98 -7.15
N LEU A 250 -13.73 -2.24 -6.26
CA LEU A 250 -12.57 -2.77 -5.52
C LEU A 250 -12.94 -3.97 -4.64
N LYS A 251 -14.14 -3.98 -4.05
CA LYS A 251 -14.55 -5.09 -3.18
C LYS A 251 -14.69 -6.40 -3.97
N ASP A 252 -15.28 -6.35 -5.16
CA ASP A 252 -15.43 -7.53 -6.03
C ASP A 252 -14.08 -7.97 -6.59
N GLU A 253 -13.22 -7.01 -6.94
CA GLU A 253 -11.82 -7.28 -7.33
C GLU A 253 -11.07 -8.00 -6.19
N LEU A 254 -11.24 -7.57 -4.94
CA LEU A 254 -10.63 -8.22 -3.76
C LEU A 254 -11.21 -9.60 -3.47
N HIS A 255 -12.52 -9.82 -3.66
CA HIS A 255 -13.13 -11.14 -3.54
C HIS A 255 -12.57 -12.13 -4.57
N THR A 256 -12.16 -11.63 -5.73
CA THR A 256 -11.47 -12.43 -6.77
C THR A 256 -10.00 -12.64 -6.43
N LEU A 257 -9.30 -11.58 -6.04
CA LEU A 257 -7.84 -11.56 -5.88
C LEU A 257 -7.36 -12.25 -4.59
N LEU A 258 -8.00 -12.01 -3.45
CA LEU A 258 -7.50 -12.46 -2.15
C LEU A 258 -7.46 -13.99 -2.00
N PRO A 259 -8.45 -14.79 -2.46
CA PRO A 259 -8.36 -16.25 -2.42
C PRO A 259 -7.15 -16.79 -3.19
N TYR A 260 -6.82 -16.17 -4.33
CA TYR A 260 -5.63 -16.51 -5.11
C TYR A 260 -4.35 -16.16 -4.34
N LEU A 261 -4.21 -14.91 -3.88
CA LEU A 261 -3.03 -14.47 -3.12
C LEU A 261 -2.83 -15.33 -1.86
N LYS A 262 -3.89 -15.64 -1.12
CA LYS A 262 -3.84 -16.56 0.04
C LYS A 262 -3.25 -17.91 -0.33
N THR A 263 -3.69 -18.50 -1.43
CA THR A 263 -3.23 -19.83 -1.84
C THR A 263 -1.79 -19.79 -2.33
N THR A 264 -1.44 -18.82 -3.17
CA THR A 264 -0.10 -18.68 -3.75
C THR A 264 0.95 -18.33 -2.69
N LEU A 265 0.61 -17.42 -1.78
CA LEU A 265 1.56 -16.86 -0.80
C LEU A 265 1.55 -17.61 0.55
N ALA A 266 0.70 -18.62 0.72
CA ALA A 266 0.66 -19.42 1.94
C ALA A 266 2.05 -19.96 2.34
N GLN A 267 2.38 -19.82 3.61
CA GLN A 267 3.57 -20.37 4.27
C GLN A 267 3.21 -21.48 5.26
N ASP A 268 1.95 -21.54 5.72
CA ASP A 268 1.39 -22.68 6.44
C ASP A 268 -0.11 -22.88 6.14
N ARG A 269 -0.71 -23.90 6.76
CA ARG A 269 -2.13 -24.25 6.59
C ARG A 269 -3.13 -23.26 7.22
N PHE A 270 -2.65 -22.31 8.01
CA PHE A 270 -3.43 -21.29 8.70
C PHE A 270 -3.50 -19.97 7.91
N ALA A 271 -2.94 -19.92 6.70
CA ALA A 271 -3.12 -18.80 5.78
C ALA A 271 -4.61 -18.47 5.59
N SER A 272 -4.97 -17.20 5.70
CA SER A 272 -6.36 -16.73 5.65
C SER A 272 -6.46 -15.40 4.93
N GLN A 273 -7.65 -15.07 4.45
CA GLN A 273 -7.92 -13.77 3.85
C GLN A 273 -9.32 -13.30 4.23
N ARG A 274 -9.51 -11.98 4.25
CA ARG A 274 -10.85 -11.38 4.37
C ARG A 274 -10.92 -10.05 3.65
N ALA A 275 -12.06 -9.79 3.01
CA ALA A 275 -12.48 -8.48 2.53
C ALA A 275 -13.88 -8.17 3.07
N PHE A 276 -14.03 -7.09 3.83
CA PHE A 276 -15.30 -6.75 4.47
C PHE A 276 -15.42 -5.25 4.71
N TRP A 277 -16.65 -4.74 4.77
CA TRP A 277 -16.92 -3.36 5.16
C TRP A 277 -16.76 -3.20 6.66
N LEU A 278 -15.78 -2.40 7.08
CA LEU A 278 -15.61 -2.00 8.47
C LEU A 278 -16.66 -0.94 8.87
N ARG A 279 -17.03 -0.06 7.93
CA ARG A 279 -18.19 0.83 7.98
C ARG A 279 -18.92 0.71 6.64
N GLY A 280 -20.25 0.63 6.70
CA GLY A 280 -21.12 0.34 5.56
C GLY A 280 -20.97 1.30 4.38
N GLU A 281 -21.55 0.90 3.24
CA GLU A 281 -21.53 1.67 2.00
C GLU A 281 -22.34 2.97 2.09
N GLU A 282 -23.35 3.00 2.97
CA GLU A 282 -24.20 4.15 3.24
C GLU A 282 -23.83 4.78 4.58
N LYS A 283 -23.91 6.11 4.68
CA LYS A 283 -23.89 6.78 5.98
C LYS A 283 -25.13 6.31 6.75
N PRO A 284 -25.04 6.00 8.07
CA PRO A 284 -26.25 5.86 8.87
C PRO A 284 -27.08 7.14 8.67
N GLU A 285 -28.34 7.00 8.28
CA GLU A 285 -29.26 8.13 8.27
C GLU A 285 -29.27 8.72 9.69
N GLU A 286 -29.05 10.04 9.81
CA GLU A 286 -29.18 10.74 11.09
C GLU A 286 -30.63 10.58 11.56
N SER A 287 -30.84 9.72 12.56
CA SER A 287 -32.12 9.53 13.26
C SER A 287 -32.38 10.66 14.26
#